data_AF-A0A1D3TXY7-F1
#
_entry.id   AF-A0A1D3TXY7-F1
#
_cell.length_a   1.000
_cell.length_b   1.000
_cell.length_c   1.000
_cell.angle_alpha   90.00
_cell.angle_beta   90.00
_cell.angle_gamma   90.00
#
_symmetry.space_group_name_H-M   'P 1'
#
loop_
_entity.id
_entity.type
_entity.pdbx_description
1 polymer ?
#
loop_
_entity_poly.entity_id
_entity_poly.type
_entity_poly.pdbx_seq_one_letter_code
_entity_poly.pdbx_strand_id
1 'polypeptide(L)'
;MKWEGLRIYNLKYKQIKDVFGISIETGRVYLDEKDDFWWNINECELMKQTEFLDDCKRPIYSGDLLKLDKKLFVVKWSIERNNYVLIDVLEQSKFLEIHELPKCGNVLGNMYEMNMLIEECKGMNQQT
;
A
#
# COMPACT_ATOMS: atom_id res chain seq x y z
N MET A 1 14.46 8.25 -16.50
CA MET A 1 13.36 8.60 -15.58
C MET A 1 13.53 7.69 -14.37
N LYS A 2 13.68 8.24 -13.15
CA LYS A 2 13.89 7.42 -11.95
C LYS A 2 12.55 7.09 -11.32
N TRP A 3 12.21 5.82 -11.17
CA TRP A 3 10.97 5.34 -10.53
C TRP A 3 11.08 5.34 -8.99
N GLU A 4 11.84 6.30 -8.44
CA GLU A 4 12.02 6.46 -6.99
C GLU A 4 10.64 6.69 -6.33
N GLY A 5 10.35 5.92 -5.28
CA GLY A 5 9.07 5.99 -4.58
C GLY A 5 7.94 5.13 -5.18
N LEU A 6 8.25 4.16 -6.05
CA LEU A 6 7.28 3.15 -6.49
C LEU A 6 7.64 1.76 -5.96
N ARG A 7 6.70 1.12 -5.27
CA ARG A 7 6.77 -0.30 -4.91
C ARG A 7 5.76 -1.08 -5.72
N ILE A 8 6.02 -2.34 -5.99
CA ILE A 8 5.06 -3.19 -6.70
C ILE A 8 4.83 -4.50 -5.97
N TYR A 9 3.58 -4.92 -5.88
CA TYR A 9 3.18 -6.20 -5.33
C TYR A 9 2.71 -7.14 -6.45
N ASN A 10 3.32 -8.31 -6.58
CA ASN A 10 2.87 -9.31 -7.53
C ASN A 10 1.74 -10.17 -6.94
N LEU A 11 0.57 -10.14 -7.56
CA LEU A 11 -0.65 -10.84 -7.15
C LEU A 11 -0.51 -12.37 -7.22
N LYS A 12 0.34 -12.88 -8.12
CA LYS A 12 0.57 -14.32 -8.32
C LYS A 12 1.58 -14.89 -7.33
N TYR A 13 2.70 -14.18 -7.13
CA TYR A 13 3.79 -14.62 -6.26
C TYR A 13 3.69 -14.11 -4.82
N LYS A 14 2.79 -13.16 -4.57
CA LYS A 14 2.58 -12.50 -3.28
C LYS A 14 3.83 -11.86 -2.70
N GLN A 15 4.64 -11.21 -3.55
CA GLN A 15 5.91 -10.58 -3.17
C GLN A 15 5.92 -9.09 -3.52
N ILE A 16 6.58 -8.31 -2.66
CA ILE A 16 6.92 -6.91 -2.94
C ILE A 16 8.35 -6.80 -3.45
N LYS A 17 8.53 -5.97 -4.47
CA LYS A 17 9.84 -5.60 -5.03
C LYS A 17 9.89 -4.12 -5.38
N ASP A 18 11.11 -3.60 -5.43
CA ASP A 18 11.39 -2.29 -6.01
C ASP A 18 11.33 -2.38 -7.55
N VAL A 19 10.96 -1.27 -8.19
CA VAL A 19 10.77 -1.18 -9.64
C VAL A 19 11.86 -0.35 -10.28
N PHE A 20 12.50 -0.91 -11.31
CA PHE A 20 13.50 -0.21 -12.12
C PHE A 20 12.89 0.42 -13.37
N GLY A 21 11.84 -0.19 -13.92
CA GLY A 21 11.18 0.31 -15.12
C GLY A 21 9.79 -0.28 -15.33
N ILE A 22 8.92 0.46 -16.04
CA ILE A 22 7.63 -0.03 -16.49
C ILE A 22 7.50 0.27 -17.97
N SER A 23 7.13 -0.73 -18.76
CA SER A 23 6.79 -0.58 -20.17
C SER A 23 5.34 -1.00 -20.39
N ILE A 24 4.49 -0.02 -20.68
CA ILE A 24 3.08 -0.24 -21.00
C ILE A 24 2.96 -0.98 -22.34
N GLU A 25 3.80 -0.63 -23.32
CA GLU A 25 3.81 -1.27 -24.65
C GLU A 25 4.04 -2.78 -24.56
N THR A 26 4.99 -3.20 -23.73
CA THR A 26 5.32 -4.63 -23.57
C THR A 26 4.54 -5.30 -22.44
N GLY A 27 3.77 -4.54 -21.64
CA GLY A 27 3.08 -5.04 -20.44
C GLY A 27 4.02 -5.55 -19.34
N ARG A 28 5.20 -4.94 -19.19
CA ARG A 28 6.26 -5.43 -18.27
C ARG A 28 6.59 -4.44 -17.17
N VAL A 29 6.92 -5.00 -16.02
CA VAL A 29 7.54 -4.32 -14.88
C VAL A 29 8.91 -4.94 -14.64
N TYR A 30 9.96 -4.15 -14.79
CA TYR A 30 11.35 -4.58 -14.64
C TYR A 30 11.81 -4.39 -13.19
N LEU A 31 12.44 -5.44 -12.66
CA LEU A 31 12.83 -5.56 -11.26
C LEU A 31 14.35 -5.54 -11.07
N ASP A 32 15.10 -5.40 -12.15
CA ASP A 32 16.53 -5.11 -12.15
C ASP A 32 16.88 -4.15 -13.30
N GLU A 33 18.13 -3.66 -13.30
CA GLU A 33 18.64 -2.72 -14.30
C GLU A 33 19.01 -3.38 -15.65
N LYS A 34 19.04 -4.72 -15.71
CA LYS A 34 19.51 -5.46 -16.88
C LYS A 34 18.38 -5.91 -17.80
N ASP A 35 17.13 -5.64 -17.42
CA ASP A 35 15.90 -6.05 -18.09
C ASP A 35 15.68 -7.57 -18.18
N ASP A 36 16.48 -8.37 -17.46
CA ASP A 36 16.44 -9.83 -17.50
C ASP A 36 15.37 -10.40 -16.56
N PHE A 37 14.99 -9.64 -15.52
CA PHE A 37 13.98 -10.04 -14.53
C PHE A 37 12.78 -9.10 -14.51
N TRP A 38 11.61 -9.62 -14.92
CA TRP A 38 10.38 -8.83 -15.04
C TRP A 38 9.12 -9.60 -14.65
N TRP A 39 8.08 -8.85 -14.28
CA TRP A 39 6.72 -9.34 -14.06
C TRP A 39 5.76 -8.81 -15.12
N ASN A 40 4.68 -9.56 -15.37
CA ASN A 40 3.57 -9.07 -16.19
C ASN A 40 2.83 -7.98 -15.39
N ILE A 41 2.62 -6.81 -15.99
CA ILE A 41 1.97 -5.67 -15.32
C ILE A 41 0.55 -5.99 -14.84
N ASN A 42 -0.18 -6.86 -15.55
CA ASN A 42 -1.54 -7.26 -15.17
C ASN A 42 -1.57 -8.18 -13.94
N GLU A 43 -0.42 -8.75 -13.56
CA GLU A 43 -0.27 -9.55 -12.35
C GLU A 43 0.20 -8.68 -11.17
N CYS A 44 0.20 -7.35 -11.30
CA CYS A 44 0.83 -6.46 -10.33
C CYS A 44 -0.09 -5.35 -9.83
N GLU A 45 0.05 -5.01 -8.55
CA GLU A 45 -0.46 -3.76 -7.99
C GLU A 45 0.70 -2.76 -7.83
N LEU A 46 0.57 -1.58 -8.41
CA LEU A 46 1.54 -0.49 -8.28
C LEU A 46 1.19 0.38 -7.07
N MET A 47 2.13 0.50 -6.14
CA MET A 47 1.97 1.24 -4.89
C MET A 47 2.88 2.46 -4.88
N LYS A 48 2.27 3.65 -4.90
CA LYS A 48 2.98 4.92 -4.95
C LYS A 48 3.25 5.45 -3.55
N GLN A 49 4.46 5.95 -3.32
CA GLN A 49 4.84 6.66 -2.11
C GLN A 49 4.03 7.95 -1.96
N THR A 50 3.54 8.19 -0.76
CA THR A 50 2.91 9.45 -0.36
C THR A 50 3.97 10.48 0.03
N GLU A 51 3.61 11.75 0.22
CA GLU A 51 4.53 12.72 0.83
C GLU A 51 4.73 12.54 2.35
N PHE A 52 3.98 11.64 2.98
CA PHE A 52 3.95 11.47 4.43
C PHE A 52 4.95 10.41 4.91
N LEU A 53 5.40 10.60 6.15
CA LEU A 53 6.22 9.65 6.89
C LEU A 53 5.45 9.16 8.11
N ASP A 54 5.72 7.92 8.50
CA ASP A 54 5.17 7.34 9.72
C ASP A 54 5.89 7.84 10.97
N ASP A 55 5.42 7.45 12.17
CA ASP A 55 6.00 7.91 13.44
C ASP A 55 7.46 7.47 13.64
N CYS A 56 7.92 6.47 12.89
CA CYS A 56 9.30 5.98 12.84
C CYS A 56 10.12 6.61 11.69
N LYS A 57 9.61 7.65 11.03
CA LYS A 57 10.22 8.33 9.87
C LYS A 57 10.39 7.44 8.64
N ARG A 58 9.57 6.39 8.50
CA ARG A 58 9.55 5.54 7.30
C ARG A 58 8.59 6.13 6.26
N PRO A 59 8.93 6.05 4.97
CA PRO A 59 8.03 6.46 3.90
C PRO A 59 6.76 5.62 3.88
N ILE A 60 5.61 6.30 3.74
CA ILE A 60 4.29 5.67 3.62
C ILE A 60 3.92 5.53 2.14
N TYR A 61 3.38 4.38 1.76
CA TYR A 61 2.92 4.05 0.42
C TYR A 61 1.42 3.76 0.41
N SER A 62 0.77 3.95 -0.74
CA SER A 62 -0.56 3.40 -0.95
C SER A 62 -0.56 1.88 -0.74
N GLY A 63 -1.55 1.37 -0.02
CA GLY A 63 -1.61 -0.03 0.37
C GLY A 63 -0.94 -0.32 1.71
N ASP A 64 -0.17 0.60 2.30
CA ASP A 64 0.38 0.42 3.64
C ASP A 64 -0.74 0.29 4.68
N LEU A 65 -0.49 -0.58 5.66
CA LEU A 65 -1.33 -0.82 6.82
C LEU A 65 -0.76 -0.04 8.01
N LEU A 66 -1.49 0.98 8.44
CA LEU A 66 -1.15 1.83 9.57
C LEU A 66 -1.94 1.42 10.80
N LYS A 67 -1.28 1.45 11.96
CA LYS A 67 -1.96 1.36 13.25
C LYS A 67 -2.04 2.74 13.89
N LEU A 68 -3.27 3.23 14.06
CA LEU A 68 -3.58 4.42 14.84
C LEU A 68 -4.47 4.02 16.02
N ASP A 69 -4.00 4.31 17.23
CA ASP A 69 -4.60 3.87 18.48
C ASP A 69 -4.89 2.34 18.49
N LYS A 70 -6.17 1.96 18.54
CA LYS A 70 -6.64 0.57 18.55
C LYS A 70 -7.19 0.12 17.19
N LYS A 71 -7.06 0.94 16.15
CA LYS A 71 -7.63 0.69 14.83
C LYS A 71 -6.54 0.49 13.77
N LEU A 72 -6.89 -0.28 12.74
CA LEU A 72 -6.05 -0.53 11.58
C LEU A 72 -6.64 0.19 10.38
N PHE A 73 -5.76 0.84 9.62
CA PHE A 73 -6.14 1.61 8.45
C PHE A 73 -5.29 1.22 7.25
N VAL A 74 -5.89 1.16 6.08
CA VAL A 74 -5.16 1.02 4.81
C VAL A 74 -5.08 2.38 4.12
N VAL A 75 -3.89 2.75 3.66
CA VAL A 75 -3.68 3.96 2.87
C VAL A 75 -4.20 3.73 1.45
N LYS A 76 -5.08 4.58 0.95
CA LYS A 76 -5.60 4.51 -0.43
C LYS A 76 -5.63 5.89 -1.08
N TRP A 77 -5.44 5.95 -2.39
CA TRP A 77 -5.69 7.17 -3.15
C TRP A 77 -7.19 7.31 -3.44
N SER A 78 -7.77 8.45 -3.11
CA SER A 78 -9.15 8.80 -3.45
C SER A 78 -9.17 9.75 -4.64
N ILE A 79 -9.84 9.32 -5.72
CA ILE A 79 -10.02 10.15 -6.93
C ILE A 79 -10.94 11.34 -6.63
N GLU A 80 -12.03 11.11 -5.90
CA GLU A 80 -13.01 12.15 -5.55
C GLU A 80 -12.37 13.29 -4.75
N ARG A 81 -11.46 12.94 -3.84
CA ARG A 81 -10.78 13.89 -2.95
C ARG A 81 -9.46 14.38 -3.52
N ASN A 82 -8.98 13.75 -4.59
CA ASN A 82 -7.67 13.97 -5.17
C ASN A 82 -6.55 13.93 -4.11
N ASN A 83 -6.63 12.98 -3.17
CA ASN A 83 -5.68 12.84 -2.06
C ASN A 83 -5.63 11.42 -1.51
N TYR A 84 -4.62 11.12 -0.68
CA TYR A 84 -4.53 9.89 0.10
C TYR A 84 -5.44 9.94 1.33
N VAL A 85 -6.17 8.84 1.55
CA VAL A 85 -7.05 8.63 2.69
C VAL A 85 -6.68 7.36 3.45
N LEU A 86 -6.99 7.33 4.73
CA LEU A 86 -6.89 6.16 5.59
C LEU A 86 -8.26 5.50 5.69
N ILE A 87 -8.43 4.29 5.17
CA ILE A 87 -9.69 3.54 5.25
C ILE A 87 -9.62 2.58 6.42
N ASP A 88 -10.58 2.65 7.35
CA ASP A 88 -10.66 1.72 8.47
C ASP A 88 -10.92 0.30 7.93
N VAL A 89 -10.07 -0.65 8.34
CA VAL A 89 -10.12 -2.04 7.87
C VAL A 89 -11.44 -2.73 8.22
N LEU A 90 -12.03 -2.39 9.36
CA LEU A 90 -13.26 -2.99 9.88
C LEU A 90 -14.49 -2.20 9.45
N GLU A 91 -14.36 -0.88 9.33
CA GLU A 91 -15.45 0.03 9.00
C GLU A 91 -15.15 0.75 7.68
N GLN A 92 -15.17 0.02 6.56
CA GLN A 92 -14.71 0.53 5.24
C GLN A 92 -15.42 1.80 4.73
N SER A 93 -16.58 2.15 5.29
CA SER A 93 -17.29 3.40 5.01
C SER A 93 -16.71 4.62 5.74
N LYS A 94 -15.85 4.41 6.73
CA LYS A 94 -15.15 5.45 7.47
C LYS A 94 -13.73 5.60 6.95
N PHE A 95 -13.37 6.84 6.65
CA PHE A 95 -12.02 7.20 6.28
C PHE A 95 -11.59 8.48 6.99
N LEU A 96 -10.27 8.67 7.05
CA LEU A 96 -9.63 9.89 7.55
C LEU A 96 -8.74 10.46 6.45
N GLU A 97 -8.66 11.78 6.36
CA GLU A 97 -7.70 12.46 5.49
C GLU A 97 -6.30 12.37 6.13
N ILE A 98 -5.31 11.83 5.42
CA ILE A 98 -4.00 11.57 6.03
C ILE A 98 -3.29 12.85 6.49
N HIS A 99 -3.54 13.96 5.80
CA HIS A 99 -2.92 15.27 6.08
C HIS A 99 -3.55 16.00 7.28
N GLU A 100 -4.75 15.59 7.70
CA GLU A 100 -5.43 16.15 8.87
C GLU A 100 -4.99 15.48 10.17
N LEU A 101 -4.19 14.40 10.07
CA LEU A 101 -3.77 13.64 11.23
C LEU A 101 -2.56 14.30 11.91
N PRO A 102 -2.61 14.51 13.24
CA PRO A 102 -1.45 15.02 13.97
C PRO A 102 -0.28 14.02 13.98
N LYS A 103 -0.57 12.73 13.75
CA LYS A 103 0.36 11.61 13.60
C LYS A 103 -0.20 10.60 12.62
N CYS A 104 0.65 10.06 11.75
CA CYS A 104 0.24 9.04 10.77
C CYS A 104 0.20 7.62 11.38
N GLY A 105 0.72 7.44 12.60
CA GLY A 105 0.84 6.13 13.23
C GLY A 105 2.04 5.35 12.68
N ASN A 106 2.09 4.06 12.99
CA ASN A 106 3.19 3.19 12.55
C ASN A 106 2.76 2.28 11.40
N VAL A 107 3.60 2.18 10.36
CA VAL A 107 3.46 1.17 9.31
C VAL A 107 3.75 -0.22 9.88
N LEU A 108 2.76 -1.12 9.83
CA LEU A 108 2.93 -2.52 10.23
C LEU A 108 3.42 -3.41 9.08
N GLY A 109 3.17 -2.96 7.85
CA GLY A 109 3.36 -3.67 6.60
C GLY A 109 2.39 -3.08 5.59
N ASN A 110 2.08 -3.82 4.54
CA ASN A 110 1.02 -3.46 3.58
C ASN A 110 -0.12 -4.47 3.62
N MET A 111 -1.26 -4.07 3.07
CA MET A 111 -2.49 -4.86 3.05
C MET A 111 -2.35 -6.24 2.38
N TYR A 112 -1.38 -6.41 1.48
CA TYR A 112 -1.20 -7.66 0.75
C TYR A 112 -0.37 -8.68 1.54
N GLU A 113 0.68 -8.24 2.22
CA GLU A 113 1.47 -9.07 3.13
C GLU A 113 0.72 -9.36 4.43
N MET A 114 -0.08 -8.40 4.91
CA MET A 114 -0.78 -8.46 6.19
C MET A 114 -2.22 -8.95 6.07
N ASN A 115 -2.56 -9.66 4.99
CA ASN A 115 -3.93 -10.12 4.76
C ASN A 115 -4.46 -11.02 5.90
N MET A 116 -3.61 -11.88 6.48
CA MET A 116 -4.03 -12.71 7.63
C MET A 116 -4.43 -11.86 8.83
N LEU A 117 -3.64 -10.83 9.18
CA LEU A 117 -3.95 -9.92 10.26
C LEU A 117 -5.27 -9.16 10.02
N ILE A 118 -5.51 -8.75 8.76
CA ILE A 118 -6.76 -8.09 8.35
C ILE A 118 -7.95 -9.04 8.56
N GLU A 119 -7.84 -10.29 8.12
CA GLU A 119 -8.91 -11.28 8.26
C GLU A 119 -9.17 -11.67 9.72
N GLU A 120 -8.12 -11.82 10.55
CA GLU A 120 -8.25 -12.03 12.00
C GLU A 120 -9.05 -10.90 12.66
N CYS A 121 -8.71 -9.64 12.32
CA CYS A 121 -9.41 -8.48 12.85
C CYS A 121 -10.90 -8.47 12.46
N LYS A 122 -11.24 -8.90 11.23
CA LYS A 122 -12.65 -9.02 10.79
C LYS A 122 -13.39 -10.14 11.51
N GLY A 123 -12.72 -11.26 11.77
CA GLY A 123 -13.30 -12.42 12.49
C GLY A 123 -13.70 -12.10 13.93
N MET A 124 -12.97 -11.21 14.60
CA MET A 124 -13.28 -10.79 15.98
C MET A 124 -14.59 -9.99 16.11
N ASN A 125 -15.05 -9.32 15.06
CA ASN A 125 -16.28 -8.50 15.06
C ASN A 125 -17.56 -9.30 14.76
N GLN A 126 -17.48 -10.57 14.38
CA GLN A 126 -18.66 -11.43 14.12
C GLN A 126 -19.07 -12.28 15.33
N GLN A 127 -18.33 -12.22 16.44
CA GLN A 127 -18.61 -12.96 17.69
C GLN A 127 -19.07 -12.07 18.86
N THR A 128 -19.31 -10.79 18.62
CA THR A 128 -19.89 -9.81 19.56
C THR A 128 -21.20 -9.28 19.03
#